data_AF-A0AA88H1X5-F1
#
_entry.id   AF-A0AA88H1X5-F1
#
_cell.length_a   1.000
_cell.length_b   1.000
_cell.length_c   1.000
_cell.angle_alpha   90.00
_cell.angle_beta   90.00
_cell.angle_gamma   90.00
#
_symmetry.space_group_name_H-M   'P 1'
#
loop_
_entity.id
_entity.type
_entity.pdbx_description
1 polymer ?
#
loop_
_entity_poly.entity_id
_entity_poly.type
_entity_poly.pdbx_seq_one_letter_code
_entity_poly.pdbx_strand_id
1 'polypeptide(L)'
;MEPPSSKGDLDGLNDRHKKLNQLLEPKKYNFETEIQVLENLERSSTDMESLLTEVCSFNAFDAKLSIADSQIEAFTGKLLPVMEYIQELVDQMTQKYFCFEEIMPSEVFRKIGDLESFSENIRVKIEEKESEARQGRAVRGEYLLGVESFQSWMQTTENRMREKSLQPSSLIEFLNELKLDLVSVTKEVDTINKCVQVIRQKSKNEEYLENISVTMISLTHQIKTIKSWLEENKLQ
;
A
#
# COMPACT_ATOMS: atom_id res chain seq x y z
N MET A 1 61.45 -44.09 -47.44
CA MET A 1 61.06 -43.55 -46.13
C MET A 1 60.53 -42.15 -46.36
N GLU A 2 59.21 -41.99 -46.26
CA GLU A 2 58.53 -40.71 -45.98
C GLU A 2 59.00 -40.12 -44.63
N PRO A 3 58.77 -38.82 -44.31
CA PRO A 3 57.79 -37.92 -44.95
C PRO A 3 58.26 -36.45 -45.21
N PRO A 4 57.85 -35.85 -46.34
CA PRO A 4 57.59 -34.42 -46.46
C PRO A 4 56.07 -34.16 -46.37
N SER A 5 55.47 -34.39 -45.21
CA SER A 5 54.03 -34.12 -44.94
C SER A 5 53.81 -33.35 -43.64
N SER A 6 54.68 -33.58 -42.65
CA SER A 6 54.51 -33.09 -41.28
C SER A 6 54.48 -31.56 -41.13
N LYS A 7 55.18 -30.80 -41.97
CA LYS A 7 55.24 -29.33 -41.87
C LYS A 7 53.98 -28.66 -42.42
N GLY A 8 53.48 -29.13 -43.57
CA GLY A 8 52.23 -28.63 -44.15
C GLY A 8 51.00 -29.02 -43.33
N ASP A 9 51.02 -30.21 -42.72
CA ASP A 9 49.98 -30.65 -41.79
C ASP A 9 49.99 -29.83 -40.49
N LEU A 10 51.18 -29.45 -39.99
CA LEU A 10 51.35 -28.56 -38.83
C LEU A 10 50.84 -27.14 -39.11
N ASP A 11 51.15 -26.57 -40.27
CA ASP A 11 50.67 -25.24 -40.65
C ASP A 11 49.15 -25.23 -40.86
N GLY A 12 48.61 -26.26 -41.51
CA GLY A 12 47.16 -26.44 -41.66
C GLY A 12 46.42 -26.64 -40.34
N LEU A 13 47.04 -27.33 -39.37
CA LEU A 13 46.50 -27.47 -38.02
C LEU A 13 46.54 -26.14 -37.25
N ASN A 14 47.61 -25.36 -37.40
CA ASN A 14 47.76 -24.04 -36.77
C ASN A 14 46.73 -23.04 -37.31
N ASP A 15 46.45 -23.05 -38.61
CA ASP A 15 45.43 -22.19 -39.22
C ASP A 15 44.02 -22.57 -38.80
N ARG A 16 43.72 -23.87 -38.68
CA ARG A 16 42.44 -24.34 -38.11
C ARG A 16 42.30 -23.94 -36.65
N HIS A 17 43.36 -24.05 -35.86
CA HIS A 17 43.37 -23.64 -34.46
C HIS A 17 43.15 -22.13 -34.31
N LYS A 18 43.81 -21.30 -35.13
CA LYS A 18 43.55 -19.85 -35.18
C LYS A 18 42.12 -19.53 -35.56
N LYS A 19 41.58 -20.18 -36.58
CA LYS A 19 40.20 -19.97 -37.02
C LYS A 19 39.18 -20.41 -35.97
N LEU A 20 39.45 -21.51 -35.25
CA LEU A 20 38.63 -21.96 -34.14
C LEU A 20 38.65 -20.94 -32.98
N ASN A 21 39.83 -20.45 -32.59
CA ASN A 21 39.93 -19.43 -31.55
C ASN A 21 39.23 -18.13 -31.96
N GLN A 22 39.35 -17.71 -33.22
CA GLN A 22 38.61 -16.55 -33.75
C GLN A 22 37.09 -16.71 -33.67
N LEU A 23 36.57 -17.94 -33.72
CA LEU A 23 35.14 -18.23 -33.56
C LEU A 23 34.71 -18.43 -32.10
N LEU A 24 35.62 -18.90 -31.23
CA LEU A 24 35.33 -19.19 -29.83
C LEU A 24 35.39 -17.94 -28.95
N GLU A 25 36.33 -17.02 -29.18
CA GLU A 25 36.47 -15.80 -28.36
C GLU A 25 35.19 -14.93 -28.33
N PRO A 26 34.51 -14.65 -29.47
CA PRO A 26 33.26 -13.90 -29.45
C PRO A 26 32.14 -14.63 -28.71
N LYS A 27 32.06 -15.97 -28.85
CA LYS A 27 31.07 -16.78 -28.11
C LYS A 27 31.32 -16.76 -26.62
N LYS A 28 32.59 -16.87 -26.20
CA LYS A 28 32.99 -16.77 -24.80
C LYS A 28 32.59 -15.41 -24.22
N TYR A 29 32.89 -14.32 -24.92
CA TYR A 29 32.50 -12.97 -24.51
C TYR A 29 30.97 -12.82 -24.38
N ASN A 30 30.20 -13.41 -25.31
CA ASN A 30 28.74 -13.41 -25.24
C ASN A 30 28.22 -14.15 -24.00
N PHE A 31 28.75 -15.33 -23.70
CA PHE A 31 28.38 -16.09 -22.50
C PHE A 31 28.77 -15.37 -21.21
N GLU A 32 29.94 -14.75 -21.14
CA GLU A 32 30.36 -13.97 -19.96
C GLU A 32 29.42 -12.77 -19.72
N THR A 33 29.03 -12.08 -20.80
CA THR A 33 28.05 -10.99 -20.74
C THR A 33 26.67 -11.50 -20.27
N GLU A 34 26.23 -12.65 -20.78
CA GLU A 34 24.95 -13.24 -20.41
C GLU A 34 24.90 -13.67 -18.94
N ILE A 35 25.98 -14.30 -18.46
CA ILE A 35 26.13 -14.67 -17.04
C ILE A 35 26.04 -13.42 -16.17
N GLN A 36 26.73 -12.35 -16.54
CA GLN A 36 26.70 -11.10 -15.78
C GLN A 36 25.29 -10.48 -15.74
N VAL A 37 24.55 -10.54 -16.85
CA VAL A 37 23.14 -10.10 -16.89
C VAL A 37 22.27 -10.94 -15.96
N LEU A 38 22.42 -12.27 -15.98
CA LEU A 38 21.66 -13.17 -15.10
C LEU A 38 21.96 -12.94 -13.61
N GLU A 39 23.23 -12.76 -13.25
CA GLU A 39 23.62 -12.44 -11.87
C GLU A 39 23.02 -11.11 -11.39
N ASN A 40 23.02 -10.08 -12.25
CA ASN A 40 22.41 -8.80 -11.91
C ASN A 40 20.89 -8.91 -11.75
N LEU A 41 20.22 -9.67 -12.64
CA LEU A 41 18.78 -9.94 -12.52
C LEU A 41 18.44 -10.67 -11.21
N GLU A 42 19.26 -11.62 -10.78
CA GLU A 42 19.05 -12.35 -9.53
C GLU A 42 19.24 -11.46 -8.29
N ARG A 43 20.21 -10.54 -8.32
CA ARG A 43 20.37 -9.52 -7.27
C ARG A 43 19.13 -8.61 -7.21
N SER A 44 18.68 -8.08 -8.35
CA SER A 44 17.48 -7.24 -8.40
C SER A 44 16.22 -7.98 -7.92
N SER A 45 16.09 -9.27 -8.22
CA SER A 45 15.02 -10.11 -7.69
C SER A 45 15.04 -10.16 -6.16
N THR A 46 16.22 -10.35 -5.57
CA THR A 46 16.41 -10.40 -4.10
C THR A 46 16.06 -9.06 -3.45
N ASP A 47 16.50 -7.94 -4.05
CA ASP A 47 16.18 -6.60 -3.55
C ASP A 47 14.67 -6.33 -3.58
N MET A 48 14.00 -6.77 -4.64
CA MET A 48 12.55 -6.66 -4.76
C MET A 48 11.80 -7.56 -3.76
N GLU A 49 12.30 -8.74 -3.43
CA GLU A 49 11.71 -9.60 -2.39
C GLU A 49 11.78 -8.93 -1.01
N SER A 50 12.91 -8.28 -0.72
CA SER A 50 13.06 -7.49 0.51
C SER A 50 12.07 -6.31 0.50
N LEU A 51 11.96 -5.59 -0.61
CA LEU A 51 11.04 -4.47 -0.75
C LEU A 51 9.58 -4.91 -0.57
N LEU A 52 9.18 -6.03 -1.19
CA LEU A 52 7.83 -6.58 -1.04
C LEU A 52 7.53 -6.90 0.42
N THR A 53 8.49 -7.47 1.14
CA THR A 53 8.37 -7.76 2.57
C THR A 53 8.19 -6.48 3.40
N GLU A 54 8.98 -5.45 3.12
CA GLU A 54 8.84 -4.13 3.77
C GLU A 54 7.44 -3.54 3.51
N VAL A 55 6.98 -3.51 2.25
CA VAL A 55 5.67 -2.98 1.84
C VAL A 55 4.53 -3.75 2.53
N CYS A 56 4.60 -5.08 2.59
CA CYS A 56 3.57 -5.91 3.21
C CYS A 56 3.51 -5.75 4.74
N SER A 57 4.67 -5.53 5.38
CA SER A 57 4.75 -5.35 6.83
C SER A 57 4.21 -3.99 7.31
N PHE A 58 4.21 -2.99 6.42
CA PHE A 58 3.79 -1.64 6.75
C PHE A 58 2.27 -1.55 6.97
N ASN A 59 1.86 -1.06 8.14
CA ASN A 59 0.45 -0.75 8.43
C ASN A 59 0.15 0.70 8.02
N ALA A 60 -0.22 0.89 6.76
CA ALA A 60 -0.58 2.19 6.22
C ALA A 60 -1.87 2.76 6.84
N PHE A 61 -2.75 1.89 7.35
CA PHE A 61 -4.02 2.30 7.95
C PHE A 61 -3.80 3.11 9.24
N ASP A 62 -2.84 2.73 10.08
CA ASP A 62 -2.56 3.38 11.37
C ASP A 62 -1.52 4.51 11.32
N ALA A 63 -0.78 4.59 10.22
CA ALA A 63 0.27 5.57 10.08
C ALA A 63 -0.28 7.00 10.09
N LYS A 64 0.47 7.91 10.74
CA LYS A 64 0.22 9.35 10.63
C LYS A 64 0.42 9.77 9.17
N LEU A 65 -0.36 10.76 8.72
CA LEU A 65 -0.34 11.29 7.34
C LEU A 65 1.07 11.44 6.76
N SER A 66 1.93 12.22 7.44
CA SER A 66 3.29 12.47 6.98
C SER A 66 4.16 11.22 6.91
N ILE A 67 3.96 10.27 7.84
CA ILE A 67 4.73 9.03 7.90
C ILE A 67 4.28 8.08 6.79
N ALA A 68 2.97 7.98 6.55
CA ALA A 68 2.42 7.17 5.47
C ALA A 68 2.90 7.65 4.12
N ASP A 69 2.74 8.95 3.84
CA ASP A 69 3.12 9.53 2.55
C ASP A 69 4.65 9.42 2.33
N SER A 70 5.47 9.70 3.37
CA SER A 70 6.94 9.57 3.25
C SER A 70 7.40 8.12 3.01
N GLN A 71 6.75 7.14 3.65
CA GLN A 71 7.11 5.72 3.46
C GLN A 71 6.66 5.20 2.09
N ILE A 72 5.47 5.59 1.62
CA ILE A 72 4.99 5.27 0.28
C ILE A 72 5.90 5.88 -0.79
N GLU A 73 6.32 7.13 -0.60
CA GLU A 73 7.30 7.80 -1.47
C GLU A 73 8.65 7.08 -1.43
N ALA A 74 9.12 6.63 -0.26
CA ALA A 74 10.35 5.85 -0.14
C ALA A 74 10.26 4.50 -0.86
N PHE A 75 9.14 3.78 -0.75
CA PHE A 75 8.93 2.52 -1.48
C PHE A 75 8.90 2.75 -3.00
N THR A 76 8.23 3.81 -3.43
CA THR A 76 8.18 4.20 -4.85
C THR A 76 9.57 4.57 -5.37
N GLY A 77 10.34 5.33 -4.58
CA GLY A 77 11.72 5.72 -4.91
C GLY A 77 12.69 4.53 -4.97
N LYS A 78 12.42 3.44 -4.24
CA LYS A 78 13.18 2.18 -4.36
C LYS A 78 12.77 1.35 -5.59
N LEU A 79 11.49 1.39 -5.97
CA LEU A 79 10.95 0.60 -7.09
C LEU A 79 11.31 1.19 -8.46
N LEU A 80 11.23 2.52 -8.60
CA LEU A 80 11.44 3.20 -9.90
C LEU A 80 12.80 2.87 -10.56
N PRO A 81 13.95 2.91 -9.85
CA PRO A 81 15.23 2.58 -10.47
C PRO A 81 15.30 1.13 -10.98
N VAL A 82 14.60 0.21 -10.31
CA VAL A 82 14.57 -1.20 -10.72
C VAL A 82 13.73 -1.35 -12.00
N MET A 83 12.60 -0.65 -12.10
CA MET A 83 11.78 -0.64 -13.32
C MET A 83 12.53 -0.01 -14.50
N GLU A 84 13.25 1.10 -14.27
CA GLU A 84 14.11 1.73 -15.29
C GLU A 84 15.21 0.78 -15.77
N TYR A 85 15.87 0.08 -14.83
CA TYR A 85 16.88 -0.92 -15.16
C TYR A 85 16.33 -2.08 -15.98
N ILE A 86 15.14 -2.60 -15.65
CA ILE A 86 14.49 -3.68 -16.41
C ILE A 86 14.21 -3.22 -17.85
N GLN A 87 13.66 -2.01 -18.02
CA GLN A 87 13.38 -1.46 -19.34
C GLN A 87 14.67 -1.27 -20.16
N GLU A 88 15.72 -0.73 -19.54
CA GLU A 88 17.01 -0.57 -20.19
C GLU A 88 17.59 -1.93 -20.63
N LEU A 89 17.46 -2.95 -19.79
CA LEU A 89 17.92 -4.30 -20.11
C LEU A 89 17.14 -4.92 -21.28
N VAL A 90 15.82 -4.74 -21.31
CA VAL A 90 14.96 -5.17 -22.43
C VAL A 90 15.41 -4.49 -23.72
N ASP A 91 15.65 -3.18 -23.68
CA ASP A 91 16.06 -2.41 -24.85
C ASP A 91 17.45 -2.85 -25.35
N GLN A 92 18.43 -2.97 -24.44
CA GLN A 92 19.78 -3.43 -24.77
C GLN A 92 19.77 -4.82 -25.40
N MET A 93 19.00 -5.75 -24.83
CA MET A 93 18.96 -7.12 -25.32
C MET A 93 18.18 -7.22 -26.63
N THR A 94 17.08 -6.48 -26.79
CA THR A 94 16.35 -6.41 -28.07
C THR A 94 17.25 -5.88 -29.18
N GLN A 95 18.01 -4.81 -28.92
CA GLN A 95 18.97 -4.27 -29.89
C GLN A 95 20.08 -5.26 -30.24
N LYS A 96 20.65 -5.94 -29.22
CA LYS A 96 21.71 -6.93 -29.43
C LYS A 96 21.22 -8.08 -30.33
N TYR A 97 20.13 -8.73 -29.96
CA TYR A 97 19.66 -9.90 -30.72
C TYR A 97 19.03 -9.54 -32.07
N PHE A 98 18.48 -8.33 -32.22
CA PHE A 98 18.04 -7.82 -33.52
C PHE A 98 19.22 -7.54 -34.47
N CYS A 99 20.33 -6.98 -33.97
CA CYS A 99 21.49 -6.65 -34.79
C CYS A 99 22.33 -7.86 -35.20
N PHE A 100 22.33 -8.93 -34.40
CA PHE A 100 23.16 -10.13 -34.64
C PHE A 100 22.41 -11.28 -35.33
N GLU A 101 21.10 -11.15 -35.61
CA GLU A 101 20.22 -12.26 -36.07
C GLU A 101 20.30 -13.51 -35.17
N GLU A 102 20.71 -13.33 -33.92
CA GLU A 102 20.83 -14.41 -32.94
C GLU A 102 19.53 -14.51 -32.12
N ILE A 103 19.14 -15.74 -31.76
CA ILE A 103 17.97 -15.97 -30.91
C ILE A 103 18.36 -15.61 -29.48
N MET A 104 17.57 -14.75 -28.84
CA MET A 104 17.73 -14.42 -27.42
C MET A 104 17.65 -15.70 -26.56
N PRO A 105 18.55 -15.87 -25.59
CA PRO A 105 18.48 -16.96 -24.63
C PRO A 105 17.16 -16.95 -23.88
N SER A 106 16.47 -18.09 -23.89
CA SER A 106 15.14 -18.23 -23.28
C SER A 106 15.13 -17.96 -21.77
N GLU A 107 16.24 -18.23 -21.09
CA GLU A 107 16.34 -18.05 -19.64
C GLU A 107 16.43 -16.58 -19.24
N VAL A 108 17.18 -15.77 -19.99
CA VAL A 108 17.23 -14.32 -19.78
C VAL A 108 15.87 -13.70 -20.05
N PHE A 109 15.23 -14.05 -21.17
CA PHE A 109 13.89 -13.57 -21.50
C PHE A 109 12.88 -13.91 -20.38
N ARG A 110 12.90 -15.15 -19.90
CA ARG A 110 12.04 -15.61 -18.80
C ARG A 110 12.28 -14.82 -17.52
N LYS A 111 13.54 -14.64 -17.11
CA LYS A 111 13.90 -13.91 -15.89
C LYS A 111 13.50 -12.44 -15.95
N ILE A 112 13.63 -11.80 -17.11
CA ILE A 112 13.15 -10.43 -17.32
C ILE A 112 11.63 -10.37 -17.12
N GLY A 113 10.87 -11.25 -17.77
CA GLY A 113 9.41 -11.28 -17.62
C GLY A 113 8.96 -11.59 -16.19
N ASP A 114 9.65 -12.49 -15.48
CA ASP A 114 9.42 -12.76 -14.07
C ASP A 114 9.62 -11.48 -13.23
N LEU A 115 10.70 -10.73 -13.51
CA LEU A 115 11.06 -9.51 -12.80
C LEU A 115 10.09 -8.35 -13.12
N GLU A 116 9.66 -8.19 -14.36
CA GLU A 116 8.61 -7.25 -14.76
C GLU A 116 7.32 -7.51 -13.99
N SER A 117 6.83 -8.75 -14.00
CA SER A 117 5.64 -9.15 -13.26
C SER A 117 5.79 -8.92 -11.76
N PHE A 118 7.00 -9.11 -11.22
CA PHE A 118 7.26 -8.91 -9.80
C PHE A 118 7.27 -7.43 -9.43
N SER A 119 7.88 -6.58 -10.25
CA SER A 119 7.88 -5.12 -10.08
C SER A 119 6.47 -4.55 -10.13
N GLU A 120 5.64 -5.05 -11.05
CA GLU A 120 4.24 -4.66 -11.17
C GLU A 120 3.42 -5.08 -9.95
N ASN A 121 3.65 -6.29 -9.43
CA ASN A 121 3.01 -6.74 -8.20
C ASN A 121 3.38 -5.84 -7.01
N ILE A 122 4.65 -5.44 -6.87
CA ILE A 122 5.07 -4.50 -5.82
C ILE A 122 4.41 -3.14 -6.02
N ARG A 123 4.32 -2.63 -7.26
CA ARG A 123 3.61 -1.38 -7.58
C ARG A 123 2.16 -1.42 -7.11
N VAL A 124 1.43 -2.49 -7.45
CA VAL A 124 0.04 -2.70 -6.99
C VAL A 124 -0.03 -2.74 -5.46
N LYS A 125 0.92 -3.39 -4.79
CA LYS A 125 0.97 -3.42 -3.32
C LYS A 125 1.22 -2.03 -2.71
N ILE A 126 2.04 -1.20 -3.33
CA ILE A 126 2.23 0.20 -2.91
C ILE A 126 0.93 1.00 -3.10
N GLU A 127 0.23 0.84 -4.23
CA GLU A 127 -1.06 1.48 -4.48
C GLU A 127 -2.14 1.03 -3.47
N GLU A 128 -2.16 -0.25 -3.11
CA GLU A 128 -3.00 -0.78 -2.04
C GLU A 128 -2.70 -0.09 -0.70
N LYS A 129 -1.43 0.14 -0.36
CA LYS A 129 -1.01 0.84 0.86
C LYS A 129 -1.41 2.31 0.84
N GLU A 130 -1.33 2.98 -0.29
CA GLU A 130 -1.80 4.36 -0.45
C GLU A 130 -3.32 4.46 -0.27
N SER A 131 -4.07 3.53 -0.88
CA SER A 131 -5.52 3.42 -0.70
C SER A 131 -5.89 3.14 0.75
N GLU A 132 -5.16 2.23 1.42
CA GLU A 132 -5.33 1.91 2.83
C GLU A 132 -5.09 3.12 3.74
N ALA A 133 -4.04 3.90 3.51
CA ALA A 133 -3.78 5.15 4.22
C ALA A 133 -4.91 6.17 4.00
N ARG A 134 -5.37 6.34 2.76
CA ARG A 134 -6.48 7.25 2.42
C ARG A 134 -7.78 6.85 3.11
N GLN A 135 -8.11 5.57 3.10
CA GLN A 135 -9.27 5.03 3.81
C GLN A 135 -9.15 5.25 5.32
N GLY A 136 -7.99 4.96 5.90
CA GLY A 136 -7.72 5.19 7.32
C GLY A 136 -7.90 6.65 7.74
N ARG A 137 -7.49 7.59 6.89
CA ARG A 137 -7.72 9.03 7.09
C ARG A 137 -9.20 9.38 7.05
N ALA A 138 -9.92 8.93 6.02
CA ALA A 138 -11.33 9.23 5.85
C ALA A 138 -12.17 8.72 7.03
N VAL A 139 -11.98 7.45 7.43
CA VAL A 139 -12.73 6.82 8.52
C VAL A 139 -12.45 7.51 9.87
N ARG A 140 -11.19 7.86 10.16
CA ARG A 140 -10.87 8.58 11.40
C ARG A 140 -11.38 10.01 11.40
N GLY A 141 -11.33 10.70 10.25
CA GLY A 141 -11.90 12.03 10.09
C GLY A 141 -13.41 12.03 10.33
N GLU A 142 -14.13 11.08 9.73
CA GLU A 142 -15.57 10.90 9.94
C GLU A 142 -15.91 10.57 11.40
N TYR A 143 -15.13 9.67 12.02
CA TYR A 143 -15.24 9.38 13.45
C TYR A 143 -15.07 10.63 14.32
N LEU A 144 -13.98 11.39 14.12
CA LEU A 144 -13.69 12.57 14.95
C LEU A 144 -14.75 13.66 14.77
N LEU A 145 -15.12 13.97 13.54
CA LEU A 145 -16.16 14.96 13.25
C LEU A 145 -17.51 14.55 13.86
N GLY A 146 -17.89 13.27 13.77
CA GLY A 146 -19.11 12.77 14.39
C GLY A 146 -19.07 12.87 15.91
N VAL A 147 -17.95 12.53 16.56
CA VAL A 147 -17.78 12.68 18.00
C VAL A 147 -17.89 14.15 18.42
N GLU A 148 -17.21 15.05 17.72
CA GLU A 148 -17.24 16.49 18.01
C GLU A 148 -18.65 17.09 17.85
N SER A 149 -19.33 16.75 16.74
CA SER A 149 -20.71 17.14 16.46
C SER A 149 -21.65 16.67 17.56
N PHE A 150 -21.57 15.39 17.95
CA PHE A 150 -22.36 14.84 19.05
C PHE A 150 -22.10 15.59 20.37
N GLN A 151 -20.83 15.81 20.73
CA GLN A 151 -20.47 16.46 21.99
C GLN A 151 -20.96 17.91 22.03
N SER A 152 -20.88 18.64 20.90
CA SER A 152 -21.41 20.00 20.77
C SER A 152 -22.93 20.04 20.94
N TRP A 153 -23.64 19.09 20.31
CA TRP A 153 -25.08 18.94 20.48
C TRP A 153 -25.44 18.61 21.93
N MET A 154 -24.71 17.70 22.56
CA MET A 154 -24.92 17.31 23.95
C MET A 154 -24.77 18.52 24.88
N GLN A 155 -23.69 19.29 24.75
CA GLN A 155 -23.44 20.48 25.56
C GLN A 155 -24.56 21.52 25.41
N THR A 156 -25.01 21.76 24.17
CA THR A 156 -26.12 22.68 23.89
C THR A 156 -27.42 22.19 24.53
N THR A 157 -27.69 20.89 24.39
CA THR A 157 -28.87 20.24 24.96
C THR A 157 -28.88 20.32 26.48
N GLU A 158 -27.76 20.02 27.15
CA GLU A 158 -27.66 20.12 28.60
C GLU A 158 -27.85 21.55 29.12
N ASN A 159 -27.30 22.54 28.42
CA ASN A 159 -27.48 23.95 28.78
C ASN A 159 -28.97 24.33 28.72
N ARG A 160 -29.66 23.98 27.63
CA ARG A 160 -31.11 24.20 27.47
C ARG A 160 -31.93 23.45 28.51
N MET A 161 -31.53 22.23 28.89
CA MET A 161 -32.17 21.46 29.96
C MET A 161 -31.99 22.13 31.34
N ARG A 162 -30.86 22.79 31.60
CA ARG A 162 -30.60 23.52 32.85
C ARG A 162 -31.33 24.86 32.90
N GLU A 163 -31.59 25.50 31.76
CA GLU A 163 -32.36 26.75 31.63
C GLU A 163 -33.87 26.61 31.92
N LYS A 164 -34.31 25.52 32.55
CA LYS A 164 -35.70 25.15 32.90
C LYS A 164 -36.48 26.12 33.82
N SER A 165 -36.10 27.40 33.89
CA SER A 165 -36.93 28.49 34.45
C SER A 165 -37.98 29.03 33.45
N LEU A 166 -38.06 28.44 32.25
CA LEU A 166 -38.89 28.93 31.15
C LEU A 166 -40.36 28.48 31.24
N GLN A 167 -41.25 29.31 30.69
CA GLN A 167 -42.71 29.14 30.70
C GLN A 167 -43.15 27.79 30.08
N PRO A 168 -44.33 27.25 30.43
CA PRO A 168 -44.79 25.94 29.95
C PRO A 168 -44.79 25.77 28.43
N SER A 169 -45.07 26.84 27.67
CA SER A 169 -45.06 26.83 26.20
C SER A 169 -43.66 26.57 25.62
N SER A 170 -42.65 27.30 26.12
CA SER A 170 -41.25 27.14 25.71
C SER A 170 -40.67 25.75 26.05
N LEU A 171 -41.16 25.12 27.12
CA LEU A 171 -40.76 23.75 27.47
C LEU A 171 -41.28 22.73 26.45
N ILE A 172 -42.54 22.87 26.00
CA ILE A 172 -43.13 21.97 25.00
C ILE A 172 -42.41 22.08 23.65
N GLU A 173 -42.10 23.31 23.22
CA GLU A 173 -41.34 23.56 22.00
C GLU A 173 -39.95 22.90 22.06
N PHE A 174 -39.23 23.11 23.17
CA PHE A 174 -37.93 22.46 23.39
C PHE A 174 -38.02 20.93 23.37
N LEU A 175 -39.01 20.33 24.03
CA LEU A 175 -39.20 18.88 24.04
C LEU A 175 -39.49 18.31 22.66
N ASN A 176 -40.16 19.07 21.79
CA ASN A 176 -40.44 18.64 20.42
C ASN A 176 -39.20 18.76 19.52
N GLU A 177 -38.45 19.86 19.62
CA GLU A 177 -37.16 20.00 18.93
C GLU A 177 -36.19 18.89 19.34
N LEU A 178 -36.03 18.66 20.65
CA LEU A 178 -35.13 17.65 21.18
C LEU A 178 -35.48 16.23 20.67
N LYS A 179 -36.76 15.91 20.47
CA LYS A 179 -37.19 14.63 19.88
C LYS A 179 -36.75 14.49 18.43
N LEU A 180 -36.85 15.56 17.63
CA LEU A 180 -36.41 15.55 16.23
C LEU A 180 -34.90 15.41 16.15
N ASP A 181 -34.17 16.19 16.94
CA ASP A 181 -32.70 16.14 17.01
C ASP A 181 -32.21 14.76 17.43
N LEU A 182 -32.86 14.15 18.43
CA LEU A 182 -32.48 12.82 18.92
C LEU A 182 -32.52 11.75 17.82
N VAL A 183 -33.43 11.85 16.85
CA VAL A 183 -33.47 10.94 15.69
C VAL A 183 -32.23 11.14 14.83
N SER A 184 -31.86 12.39 14.54
CA SER A 184 -30.67 12.71 13.75
C SER A 184 -29.38 12.25 14.45
N VAL A 185 -29.23 12.59 15.72
CA VAL A 185 -28.05 12.27 16.52
C VAL A 185 -27.91 10.77 16.79
N THR A 186 -29.02 10.03 16.91
CA THR A 186 -28.96 8.56 16.98
C THR A 186 -28.36 7.98 15.69
N LYS A 187 -28.74 8.49 14.51
CA LYS A 187 -28.15 8.06 13.23
C LYS A 187 -26.66 8.40 13.15
N GLU A 188 -26.27 9.57 13.68
CA GLU A 188 -24.87 9.98 13.73
C GLU A 188 -24.05 9.02 14.62
N VAL A 189 -24.57 8.62 15.78
CA VAL A 189 -23.94 7.61 16.63
C VAL A 189 -23.84 6.24 15.94
N ASP A 190 -24.82 5.85 15.13
CA ASP A 190 -24.71 4.64 14.30
C ASP A 190 -23.59 4.75 13.25
N THR A 191 -23.41 5.92 12.64
CA THR A 191 -22.30 6.19 11.71
C THR A 191 -20.95 6.17 12.41
N ILE A 192 -20.84 6.81 13.59
CA ILE A 192 -19.65 6.73 14.45
C ILE A 192 -19.33 5.26 14.75
N ASN A 193 -20.33 4.46 15.14
CA ASN A 193 -20.15 3.04 15.44
C ASN A 193 -19.62 2.26 14.22
N LYS A 194 -20.13 2.52 13.01
CA LYS A 194 -19.60 1.91 11.78
C LYS A 194 -18.12 2.25 11.58
N CYS A 195 -17.73 3.50 11.81
CA CYS A 195 -16.33 3.92 11.75
C CYS A 195 -15.48 3.17 12.78
N VAL A 196 -15.96 3.04 14.03
CA VAL A 196 -15.29 2.27 15.10
C VAL A 196 -15.08 0.81 14.71
N GLN A 197 -16.07 0.17 14.08
CA GLN A 197 -15.93 -1.23 13.62
C GLN A 197 -14.81 -1.36 12.58
N VAL A 198 -14.75 -0.45 11.60
CA VAL A 198 -13.68 -0.45 10.59
C VAL A 198 -12.32 -0.22 11.23
N ILE A 199 -12.22 0.73 12.17
CA ILE A 199 -10.97 1.01 12.89
C ILE A 199 -10.53 -0.23 13.69
N ARG A 200 -11.43 -0.89 14.42
CA ARG A 200 -11.12 -2.11 15.20
C ARG A 200 -10.62 -3.26 14.34
N GLN A 201 -11.12 -3.39 13.11
CA GLN A 201 -10.70 -4.46 12.20
C GLN A 201 -9.30 -4.25 11.63
N LYS A 202 -8.87 -3.00 11.48
CA LYS A 202 -7.65 -2.65 10.73
C LYS A 202 -6.52 -2.07 11.58
N SER A 203 -6.84 -1.50 12.74
CA SER A 203 -5.87 -0.90 13.66
C SER A 203 -5.19 -1.95 14.53
N LYS A 204 -3.88 -1.80 14.73
CA LYS A 204 -3.07 -2.56 15.70
C LYS A 204 -2.77 -1.77 16.97
N ASN A 205 -3.18 -0.50 17.04
CA ASN A 205 -2.95 0.35 18.20
C ASN A 205 -4.00 0.07 19.29
N GLU A 206 -3.65 -0.75 20.29
CA GLU A 206 -4.54 -1.15 21.39
C GLU A 206 -5.01 0.04 22.24
N GLU A 207 -4.12 1.00 22.54
CA GLU A 207 -4.47 2.19 23.33
C GLU A 207 -5.53 3.04 22.61
N TYR A 208 -5.36 3.24 21.30
CA TYR A 208 -6.33 3.95 20.48
C TYR A 208 -7.68 3.22 20.44
N LEU A 209 -7.66 1.90 20.32
CA LEU A 209 -8.87 1.08 20.34
C LEU A 209 -9.61 1.15 21.68
N GLU A 210 -8.89 1.13 22.79
CA GLU A 210 -9.50 1.29 24.12
C GLU A 210 -10.15 2.66 24.28
N ASN A 211 -9.45 3.73 23.88
CA ASN A 211 -9.97 5.10 23.94
C ASN A 211 -11.27 5.25 23.14
N ILE A 212 -11.30 4.75 21.90
CA ILE A 212 -12.52 4.76 21.07
C ILE A 212 -13.65 3.97 21.73
N SER A 213 -13.33 2.85 22.37
CA SER A 213 -14.31 2.00 23.05
C SER A 213 -14.97 2.73 24.21
N VAL A 214 -14.17 3.39 25.04
CA VAL A 214 -14.65 4.23 26.15
C VAL A 214 -15.50 5.38 25.62
N THR A 215 -15.07 6.05 24.55
CA THR A 215 -15.86 7.12 23.91
C THR A 215 -17.22 6.57 23.44
N MET A 216 -17.25 5.44 22.74
CA MET A 216 -18.49 4.86 22.23
C MET A 216 -19.48 4.48 23.34
N ILE A 217 -18.98 3.91 24.44
CA ILE A 217 -19.79 3.60 25.63
C ILE A 217 -20.38 4.88 26.21
N SER A 218 -19.57 5.94 26.34
CA SER A 218 -20.00 7.25 26.84
C SER A 218 -21.10 7.86 25.97
N LEU A 219 -20.92 7.92 24.64
CA LEU A 219 -21.92 8.45 23.70
C LEU A 219 -23.26 7.68 23.79
N THR A 220 -23.18 6.36 23.83
CA THR A 220 -24.36 5.49 23.93
C THR A 220 -25.09 5.71 25.25
N HIS A 221 -24.35 5.88 26.35
CA HIS A 221 -24.92 6.18 27.65
C HIS A 221 -25.61 7.55 27.65
N GLN A 222 -24.98 8.59 27.10
CA GLN A 222 -25.55 9.94 27.02
C GLN A 222 -26.86 9.97 26.22
N ILE A 223 -26.94 9.28 25.07
CA ILE A 223 -28.21 9.12 24.32
C ILE A 223 -29.28 8.45 25.19
N LYS A 224 -28.92 7.38 25.90
CA LYS A 224 -29.88 6.64 26.74
C LYS A 224 -30.42 7.52 27.86
N THR A 225 -29.57 8.34 28.49
CA THR A 225 -29.96 9.28 29.54
C THR A 225 -30.94 10.33 29.01
N ILE A 226 -30.68 10.93 27.83
CA ILE A 226 -31.62 11.88 27.21
C ILE A 226 -32.96 11.21 26.88
N LYS A 227 -32.93 9.98 26.36
CA LYS A 227 -34.15 9.20 26.08
C LYS A 227 -34.99 8.99 27.34
N SER A 228 -34.38 8.52 28.43
CA SER A 228 -35.07 8.33 29.71
C SER A 228 -35.66 9.64 30.23
N TRP A 229 -34.88 10.73 30.19
CA TRP A 229 -35.34 12.05 30.63
C TRP A 229 -36.52 12.56 29.80
N LEU A 230 -36.52 12.36 28.48
CA LEU A 230 -37.63 12.72 27.61
C LEU A 230 -38.91 11.95 27.96
N GLU A 231 -38.80 10.66 28.29
CA GLU A 231 -39.95 9.86 28.71
C GLU A 231 -40.50 10.33 30.07
N GLU A 232 -39.63 10.63 31.04
CA GLU A 232 -40.04 11.17 32.34
C GLU A 232 -40.77 12.52 32.21
N ASN A 233 -40.33 13.40 31.31
CA ASN A 233 -40.95 14.71 31.07
C ASN A 233 -42.19 14.66 30.17
N LYS A 234 -42.47 13.53 29.51
CA LYS A 234 -43.76 13.30 28.82
C LYS A 234 -44.88 12.86 29.77
N LEU A 235 -44.51 12.26 30.90
CA LEU A 235 -45.43 11.71 31.90
C LEU A 235 -45.85 12.72 32.98
N GLN A 236 -45.24 13.91 32.98
CA GLN A 236 -45.56 15.07 33.83
C GLN A 236 -46.39 16.09 33.07
#